data_AF-A0A0Q9TLC0-F1
#
_entry.id   AF-A0A0Q9TLC0-F1
#
_cell.length_a   1.000
_cell.length_b   1.000
_cell.length_c   1.000
_cell.angle_alpha   90.00
_cell.angle_beta   90.00
_cell.angle_gamma   90.00
#
_symmetry.space_group_name_H-M   'P 1'
#
loop_
_entity.id
_entity.type
_entity.pdbx_description
1 polymer ?
#
loop_
_entity_poly.entity_id
_entity_poly.type
_entity_poly.pdbx_seq_one_letter_code
_entity_poly.pdbx_strand_id
1 'polypeptide(L)'
;MELSAELLGRLKPEWDRAPGDPEMTAFKRQARRRQAMWRAQQGLDFGEHPPENKNGSVLKEEDGNAYANFLSPRIVEAVKHRLHEDQRQTSQQLQEPRLLNHLLSSMPMCFNLYGELHNDPERLTAAGKALWNVQEEGQAVKFEWSPGRHDARYTGDGTAFDVALFFGEPGGASRTVIGIETKYHEHAVTESEPNAVTRLPRYTEIAEKSQAFKPDWRKRILGTELQQVWRDHLLLLAMLQDEERPRTLGTYVLVYPEGNTSFARLAERYMDALEDTSTFRHVTLESLLDAHVLHARDTEQRFRDRYLF
;
A
#
# COMPACT_ATOMS: atom_id res chain seq x y z
N MET A 1 -5.03 -31.71 3.15
CA MET A 1 -6.42 -32.05 2.76
C MET A 1 -6.82 -31.11 1.65
N GLU A 2 -7.02 -31.59 0.42
CA GLU A 2 -7.46 -30.74 -0.68
C GLU A 2 -8.91 -30.29 -0.43
N LEU A 3 -9.13 -28.98 -0.30
CA LEU A 3 -10.47 -28.41 -0.21
C LEU A 3 -11.19 -28.61 -1.55
N SER A 4 -12.47 -28.99 -1.52
CA SER A 4 -13.26 -29.20 -2.72
C SER A 4 -13.38 -27.90 -3.53
N ALA A 5 -13.51 -28.01 -4.86
CA ALA A 5 -13.73 -26.86 -5.74
C ALA A 5 -15.00 -26.05 -5.36
N GLU A 6 -15.99 -26.73 -4.79
CA GLU A 6 -17.22 -26.11 -4.28
C GLU A 6 -16.96 -25.20 -3.08
N LEU A 7 -16.10 -25.62 -2.15
CA LEU A 7 -15.75 -24.84 -0.96
C LEU A 7 -14.88 -23.63 -1.28
N LEU A 8 -14.07 -23.67 -2.34
CA LEU A 8 -13.24 -22.53 -2.75
C LEU A 8 -14.04 -21.46 -3.48
N GLY A 9 -15.24 -21.77 -3.96
CA GLY A 9 -15.99 -20.91 -4.87
C GLY A 9 -15.31 -20.78 -6.23
N ARG A 10 -15.86 -19.94 -7.12
CA ARG A 10 -15.33 -19.79 -8.47
C ARG A 10 -14.01 -19.02 -8.45
N LEU A 11 -12.90 -19.75 -8.66
CA LEU A 11 -11.61 -19.17 -9.05
C LEU A 11 -11.67 -18.94 -10.56
N LYS A 12 -11.50 -17.71 -11.04
CA LYS A 12 -11.57 -17.37 -12.46
C LYS A 12 -10.16 -17.10 -13.01
N PRO A 13 -9.45 -18.12 -13.53
CA PRO A 13 -8.03 -17.99 -13.89
C PRO A 13 -7.78 -17.00 -15.03
N GLU A 14 -8.83 -16.64 -15.78
CA GLU A 14 -8.83 -15.60 -16.81
C GLU A 14 -8.64 -14.18 -16.22
N TRP A 15 -9.09 -13.93 -14.98
CA TRP A 15 -8.92 -12.64 -14.29
C TRP A 15 -7.48 -12.41 -13.81
N ASP A 16 -6.74 -13.51 -13.65
CA ASP A 16 -5.41 -13.50 -13.05
C ASP A 16 -4.29 -13.42 -14.08
N ARG A 17 -4.61 -13.19 -15.36
CA ARG A 17 -3.60 -13.01 -16.41
C ARG A 17 -2.80 -11.73 -16.19
N ALA A 18 -1.49 -11.84 -16.37
CA ALA A 18 -0.55 -10.72 -16.56
C ALA A 18 0.08 -10.90 -17.96
N PRO A 19 -0.30 -10.07 -18.96
CA PRO A 19 0.19 -10.22 -20.32
C PRO A 19 1.72 -10.20 -20.41
N GLY A 20 2.32 -11.18 -21.09
CA GLY A 20 3.77 -11.27 -21.25
C GLY A 20 4.53 -11.71 -20.00
N ASP A 21 3.84 -12.02 -18.90
CA ASP A 21 4.46 -12.37 -17.62
C ASP A 21 3.84 -13.67 -17.04
N PRO A 22 4.39 -14.84 -17.41
CA PRO A 22 3.88 -16.13 -16.92
C PRO A 22 4.10 -16.32 -15.42
N GLU A 23 5.19 -15.78 -14.85
CA GLU A 23 5.50 -15.87 -13.43
C GLU A 23 4.49 -15.07 -12.61
N MET A 24 4.23 -13.82 -12.99
CA MET A 24 3.20 -13.02 -12.33
C MET A 24 1.80 -13.61 -12.53
N THR A 25 1.51 -14.18 -13.70
CA THR A 25 0.24 -14.90 -13.93
C THR A 25 0.09 -16.08 -12.97
N ALA A 26 1.15 -16.86 -12.76
CA ALA A 26 1.14 -17.96 -11.80
C ALA A 26 0.97 -17.46 -10.36
N PHE A 27 1.69 -16.40 -9.98
CA PHE A 27 1.56 -15.75 -8.68
C PHE A 27 0.13 -15.28 -8.41
N LYS A 28 -0.50 -14.55 -9.32
CA LYS A 28 -1.88 -14.05 -9.18
C LYS A 28 -2.88 -15.18 -8.93
N ARG A 29 -2.77 -16.28 -9.69
CA ARG A 29 -3.65 -17.46 -9.54
C ARG A 29 -3.47 -18.11 -8.17
N GLN A 30 -2.23 -18.26 -7.74
CA GLN A 30 -1.90 -18.84 -6.44
C GLN A 30 -2.36 -17.95 -5.29
N ALA A 31 -2.17 -16.63 -5.38
CA ALA A 31 -2.66 -15.66 -4.41
C ALA A 31 -4.19 -15.74 -4.28
N ARG A 32 -4.93 -15.76 -5.39
CA ARG A 32 -6.40 -15.93 -5.37
C ARG A 32 -6.82 -17.22 -4.70
N ARG A 33 -6.22 -18.35 -5.10
CA ARG A 33 -6.50 -19.66 -4.52
C ARG A 33 -6.25 -19.64 -3.01
N ARG A 34 -5.14 -19.04 -2.57
CA ARG A 34 -4.80 -18.94 -1.15
C ARG A 34 -5.80 -18.13 -0.35
N GLN A 35 -6.24 -16.98 -0.85
CA GLN A 35 -7.28 -16.20 -0.16
C GLN A 35 -8.59 -16.99 -0.03
N ALA A 36 -8.96 -17.77 -1.05
CA ALA A 36 -10.14 -18.65 -0.99
C ALA A 36 -9.97 -19.82 0.00
N MET A 37 -8.79 -20.44 0.04
CA MET A 37 -8.48 -21.50 1.02
C MET A 37 -8.51 -20.95 2.44
N TRP A 38 -7.89 -19.79 2.68
CA TRP A 38 -7.85 -19.15 3.98
C TRP A 38 -9.27 -18.88 4.50
N ARG A 39 -10.14 -18.28 3.67
CA ARG A 39 -11.55 -18.06 4.00
C ARG A 39 -12.25 -19.35 4.42
N ALA A 40 -12.13 -20.40 3.61
CA ALA A 40 -12.76 -21.69 3.89
C ALA A 40 -12.22 -22.32 5.20
N GLN A 41 -10.93 -22.16 5.50
CA GLN A 41 -10.33 -22.63 6.75
C GLN A 41 -10.83 -21.85 7.98
N GLN A 42 -11.21 -20.59 7.80
CA GLN A 42 -11.87 -19.81 8.85
C GLN A 42 -13.36 -20.19 9.02
N GLY A 43 -13.89 -21.09 8.21
CA GLY A 43 -15.32 -21.46 8.22
C GLY A 43 -16.24 -20.38 7.66
N LEU A 44 -15.69 -19.42 6.90
CA LEU A 44 -16.44 -18.29 6.33
C LEU A 44 -16.96 -18.66 4.94
N ASP A 45 -18.14 -18.17 4.57
CA ASP A 45 -18.71 -18.34 3.23
C ASP A 45 -18.17 -17.31 2.24
N PHE A 46 -18.17 -17.63 0.95
CA PHE A 46 -17.82 -16.65 -0.09
C PHE A 46 -19.01 -15.72 -0.38
N GLY A 47 -18.68 -14.46 -0.64
CA GLY A 47 -19.60 -13.46 -1.17
C GLY A 47 -19.62 -13.43 -2.69
N GLU A 48 -20.05 -12.29 -3.24
CA GLU A 48 -20.20 -12.08 -4.68
C GLU A 48 -19.47 -10.82 -5.13
N HIS A 49 -18.78 -10.90 -6.27
CA HIS A 49 -18.21 -9.74 -6.94
C HIS A 49 -17.88 -10.03 -8.41
N PRO A 50 -18.48 -9.31 -9.40
CA PRO A 50 -19.61 -8.38 -9.25
C PRO A 50 -20.88 -9.07 -8.71
N PRO A 51 -21.99 -8.35 -8.43
CA PRO A 51 -23.24 -8.96 -7.98
C PRO A 51 -23.67 -10.17 -8.84
N GLU A 52 -24.27 -11.17 -8.21
CA GLU A 52 -24.66 -12.46 -8.80
C GLU A 52 -23.48 -13.36 -9.22
N ASN A 53 -22.25 -12.94 -8.88
CA ASN A 53 -21.03 -13.66 -9.24
C ASN A 53 -20.25 -14.11 -8.01
N LYS A 54 -20.58 -15.31 -7.53
CA LYS A 54 -19.89 -15.99 -6.43
C LYS A 54 -18.37 -15.96 -6.61
N ASN A 55 -17.65 -15.44 -5.62
CA ASN A 55 -16.21 -15.19 -5.71
C ASN A 55 -15.50 -15.64 -4.43
N GLY A 56 -14.64 -16.64 -4.57
CA GLY A 56 -13.92 -17.26 -3.45
C GLY A 56 -13.04 -16.32 -2.63
N SER A 57 -12.63 -15.18 -3.20
CA SER A 57 -11.77 -14.18 -2.57
C SER A 57 -12.54 -12.97 -2.04
N VAL A 58 -13.85 -13.09 -1.87
CA VAL A 58 -14.72 -12.06 -1.31
C VAL A 58 -15.50 -12.69 -0.16
N LEU A 59 -15.61 -11.99 0.96
CA LEU A 59 -16.44 -12.37 2.09
C LEU A 59 -17.89 -11.97 1.85
N LYS A 60 -18.82 -12.63 2.52
CA LYS A 60 -20.17 -12.08 2.67
C LYS A 60 -20.11 -10.76 3.43
N GLU A 61 -21.10 -9.91 3.17
CA GLU A 61 -21.20 -8.59 3.82
C GLU A 61 -21.31 -8.71 5.34
N GLU A 62 -22.04 -9.71 5.85
CA GLU A 62 -22.16 -9.98 7.29
C GLU A 62 -20.81 -10.27 7.96
N ASP A 63 -19.97 -11.09 7.32
CA ASP A 63 -18.63 -11.44 7.81
C ASP A 63 -17.68 -10.24 7.75
N GLY A 64 -17.74 -9.45 6.68
CA GLY A 64 -16.94 -8.24 6.54
C GLY A 64 -17.34 -7.15 7.54
N ASN A 65 -18.63 -6.96 7.80
CA ASN A 65 -19.14 -6.06 8.84
C ASN A 65 -18.75 -6.53 10.25
N ALA A 66 -18.53 -7.85 10.43
CA ALA A 66 -17.95 -8.42 11.64
C ALA A 66 -16.40 -8.33 11.67
N TYR A 67 -15.77 -7.63 10.72
CA TYR A 67 -14.32 -7.45 10.59
C TYR A 67 -13.53 -8.75 10.40
N ALA A 68 -14.16 -9.80 9.85
CA ALA A 68 -13.53 -11.11 9.67
C ALA A 68 -12.31 -11.08 8.72
N ASN A 69 -12.14 -10.02 7.93
CA ASN A 69 -10.98 -9.84 7.03
C ASN A 69 -9.67 -9.51 7.78
N PHE A 70 -9.72 -9.18 9.07
CA PHE A 70 -8.56 -8.67 9.80
C PHE A 70 -7.97 -9.68 10.80
N LEU A 71 -6.65 -9.69 10.88
CA LEU A 71 -5.92 -10.78 11.54
C LEU A 71 -5.83 -10.67 13.07
N SER A 72 -6.11 -9.50 13.66
CA SER A 72 -6.08 -9.32 15.10
C SER A 72 -7.03 -8.22 15.57
N PRO A 73 -7.47 -8.24 16.84
CA PRO A 73 -8.29 -7.17 17.40
C PRO A 73 -7.64 -5.79 17.29
N ARG A 74 -6.31 -5.68 17.42
CA ARG A 74 -5.59 -4.41 17.26
C ARG A 74 -5.70 -3.84 15.84
N ILE A 75 -5.62 -4.71 14.82
CA ILE A 75 -5.84 -4.30 13.43
C ILE A 75 -7.29 -3.85 13.23
N VAL A 76 -8.26 -4.55 13.83
CA VAL A 76 -9.67 -4.14 13.79
C VAL A 76 -9.87 -2.74 14.37
N GLU A 77 -9.22 -2.41 15.48
CA GLU A 77 -9.27 -1.06 16.05
C GLU A 77 -8.67 0.00 15.12
N ALA A 78 -7.58 -0.31 14.40
CA ALA A 78 -7.03 0.58 13.38
C ALA A 78 -8.01 0.83 12.22
N VAL A 79 -8.70 -0.22 11.77
CA VAL A 79 -9.73 -0.14 10.73
C VAL A 79 -10.92 0.70 11.19
N LYS A 80 -11.46 0.41 12.37
CA LYS A 80 -12.56 1.18 12.97
C LYS A 80 -12.19 2.65 13.13
N HIS A 81 -10.99 2.93 13.63
CA HIS A 81 -10.49 4.30 13.75
C HIS A 81 -10.49 4.99 12.39
N ARG A 82 -9.94 4.35 11.34
CA ARG A 82 -9.88 4.95 10.00
C ARG A 82 -11.26 5.17 9.37
N LEU A 83 -12.22 4.29 9.63
CA LEU A 83 -13.60 4.39 9.12
C LEU A 83 -14.46 5.39 9.90
N HIS A 84 -14.04 5.81 11.09
CA HIS A 84 -14.74 6.80 11.90
C HIS A 84 -14.90 8.14 11.16
N GLU A 85 -16.02 8.83 11.39
CA GLU A 85 -16.36 10.07 10.69
C GLU A 85 -15.30 11.17 10.84
N ASP A 86 -14.73 11.31 12.04
CA ASP A 86 -13.66 12.26 12.36
C ASP A 86 -12.35 12.01 11.59
N GLN A 87 -12.15 10.83 11.03
CA GLN A 87 -10.97 10.51 10.22
C GLN A 87 -11.21 10.66 8.71
N ARG A 88 -12.43 11.02 8.27
CA ARG A 88 -12.72 11.19 6.85
C ARG A 88 -11.93 12.35 6.27
N GLN A 89 -11.23 12.09 5.16
CA GLN A 89 -10.59 13.14 4.37
C GLN A 89 -11.48 13.51 3.18
N THR A 90 -11.56 14.81 2.87
CA THR A 90 -12.22 15.31 1.67
C THR A 90 -11.66 14.60 0.44
N SER A 91 -12.54 14.10 -0.45
CA SER A 91 -12.18 13.36 -1.66
C SER A 91 -11.38 12.08 -1.47
N GLN A 92 -11.42 11.46 -0.27
CA GLN A 92 -10.81 10.15 -0.03
C GLN A 92 -11.34 9.07 -0.98
N GLN A 93 -10.48 8.12 -1.35
CA GLN A 93 -10.82 7.01 -2.25
C GLN A 93 -11.03 5.69 -1.50
N LEU A 94 -11.02 5.75 -0.16
CA LEU A 94 -11.27 4.59 0.71
C LEU A 94 -12.67 4.01 0.46
N GLN A 95 -12.72 2.81 -0.11
CA GLN A 95 -13.96 2.07 -0.36
C GLN A 95 -14.18 1.05 0.75
N GLU A 96 -15.05 1.39 1.70
CA GLU A 96 -15.32 0.55 2.89
C GLU A 96 -15.76 -0.89 2.54
N PRO A 97 -16.70 -1.14 1.60
CA PRO A 97 -17.04 -2.52 1.22
C PRO A 97 -15.84 -3.30 0.66
N ARG A 98 -14.96 -2.64 -0.09
CA ARG A 98 -13.74 -3.29 -0.60
C ARG A 98 -12.77 -3.60 0.54
N LEU A 99 -12.63 -2.71 1.51
CA LEU A 99 -11.77 -2.91 2.69
C LEU A 99 -12.26 -4.07 3.54
N LEU A 100 -13.56 -4.13 3.83
CA LEU A 100 -14.14 -5.14 4.70
C LEU A 100 -14.27 -6.51 4.01
N ASN A 101 -14.60 -6.55 2.71
CA ASN A 101 -15.04 -7.79 2.08
C ASN A 101 -14.01 -8.42 1.13
N HIS A 102 -13.09 -7.64 0.52
CA HIS A 102 -12.22 -8.18 -0.54
C HIS A 102 -10.92 -8.74 0.06
N LEU A 103 -10.76 -10.07 0.02
CA LEU A 103 -9.59 -10.76 0.58
C LEU A 103 -8.34 -10.59 -0.30
N LEU A 104 -8.53 -10.56 -1.62
CA LEU A 104 -7.47 -10.39 -2.62
C LEU A 104 -7.36 -8.91 -3.03
N SER A 105 -6.88 -8.07 -2.13
CA SER A 105 -6.70 -6.63 -2.36
C SER A 105 -5.54 -6.10 -1.53
N SER A 106 -4.70 -5.23 -2.12
CA SER A 106 -3.61 -4.56 -1.38
C SER A 106 -4.12 -3.74 -0.19
N MET A 107 -5.24 -3.03 -0.36
CA MET A 107 -5.80 -2.17 0.70
C MET A 107 -5.99 -2.88 2.05
N PRO A 108 -6.80 -3.96 2.22
CA PRO A 108 -6.87 -4.67 3.50
C PRO A 108 -5.57 -5.38 3.89
N MET A 109 -4.72 -5.77 2.92
CA MET A 109 -3.39 -6.30 3.24
C MET A 109 -2.54 -5.24 3.94
N CYS A 110 -2.58 -3.97 3.53
CA CYS A 110 -1.88 -2.87 4.19
C CYS A 110 -2.30 -2.72 5.65
N PHE A 111 -3.62 -2.74 5.93
CA PHE A 111 -4.12 -2.74 7.31
C PHE A 111 -3.66 -3.98 8.09
N ASN A 112 -3.68 -5.17 7.48
CA ASN A 112 -3.17 -6.37 8.13
C ASN A 112 -1.66 -6.34 8.37
N LEU A 113 -0.89 -5.63 7.53
CA LEU A 113 0.56 -5.52 7.64
C LEU A 113 1.00 -4.51 8.71
N TYR A 114 0.32 -3.36 8.79
CA TYR A 114 0.75 -2.25 9.65
C TYR A 114 -0.21 -1.95 10.81
N GLY A 115 -1.38 -2.59 10.89
CA GLY A 115 -2.44 -2.23 11.83
C GLY A 115 -2.05 -2.38 13.29
N GLU A 116 -1.13 -3.28 13.63
CA GLU A 116 -0.65 -3.42 15.03
C GLU A 116 0.31 -2.31 15.46
N LEU A 117 0.80 -1.48 14.52
CA LEU A 117 1.53 -0.25 14.84
C LEU A 117 0.58 0.87 15.30
N HIS A 118 -0.71 0.80 14.99
CA HIS A 118 -1.68 1.83 15.35
C HIS A 118 -1.83 1.92 16.88
N ASN A 119 -1.70 3.13 17.42
CA ASN A 119 -1.68 3.42 18.86
C ASN A 119 -0.63 2.62 19.65
N ASP A 120 0.49 2.26 19.00
CA ASP A 120 1.65 1.61 19.63
C ASP A 120 2.95 2.36 19.25
N PRO A 121 3.21 3.54 19.87
CA PRO A 121 4.40 4.36 19.58
C PRO A 121 5.73 3.62 19.78
N GLU A 122 5.81 2.72 20.76
CA GLU A 122 7.01 1.93 21.02
C GLU A 122 7.29 0.96 19.88
N ARG A 123 6.27 0.21 19.42
CA ARG A 123 6.40 -0.68 18.26
C ARG A 123 6.69 0.10 16.99
N LEU A 124 6.02 1.24 16.77
CA LEU A 124 6.30 2.12 15.65
C LEU A 124 7.75 2.59 15.66
N THR A 125 8.27 3.00 16.83
CA THR A 125 9.69 3.38 17.02
C THR A 125 10.63 2.24 16.66
N ALA A 126 10.34 1.02 17.14
CA ALA A 126 11.13 -0.17 16.83
C ALA A 126 11.13 -0.48 15.33
N ALA A 127 9.98 -0.39 14.67
CA ALA A 127 9.85 -0.52 13.23
C ALA A 127 10.65 0.56 12.48
N GLY A 128 10.53 1.82 12.91
CA GLY A 128 11.32 2.97 12.43
C GLY A 128 12.81 2.69 12.36
N LYS A 129 13.36 2.26 13.50
CA LYS A 129 14.78 1.97 13.67
C LYS A 129 15.23 0.78 12.82
N ALA A 130 14.50 -0.34 12.89
CA ALA A 130 14.90 -1.59 12.25
C ALA A 130 14.76 -1.57 10.73
N LEU A 131 13.70 -0.97 10.20
CA LEU A 131 13.36 -1.06 8.77
C LEU A 131 13.90 0.13 7.97
N TRP A 132 13.91 1.33 8.55
CA TRP A 132 14.15 2.58 7.84
C TRP A 132 15.23 3.46 8.47
N ASN A 133 15.95 2.96 9.48
CA ASN A 133 17.02 3.68 10.19
C ASN A 133 16.59 5.03 10.79
N VAL A 134 15.30 5.16 11.13
CA VAL A 134 14.73 6.37 11.75
C VAL A 134 15.11 6.39 13.23
N GLN A 135 15.70 7.49 13.70
CA GLN A 135 16.19 7.61 15.08
C GLN A 135 15.13 8.19 16.02
N GLU A 136 14.21 8.96 15.46
CA GLU A 136 13.12 9.63 16.16
C GLU A 136 12.06 8.63 16.67
N GLU A 137 11.35 9.03 17.72
CA GLU A 137 10.25 8.25 18.28
C GLU A 137 9.06 8.21 17.33
N GLY A 138 8.36 7.07 17.31
CA GLY A 138 7.15 6.85 16.55
C GLY A 138 6.03 7.75 17.05
N GLN A 139 5.45 8.54 16.15
CA GLN A 139 4.43 9.52 16.49
C GLN A 139 3.03 9.04 16.11
N ALA A 140 2.83 8.65 14.85
CA ALA A 140 1.50 8.32 14.34
C ALA A 140 1.54 7.38 13.14
N VAL A 141 0.49 6.58 13.01
CA VAL A 141 0.19 5.73 11.84
C VAL A 141 -1.11 6.23 11.23
N LYS A 142 -1.10 6.56 9.94
CA LYS A 142 -2.27 7.06 9.20
C LYS A 142 -2.49 6.25 7.94
N PHE A 143 -3.59 5.50 7.88
CA PHE A 143 -3.98 4.72 6.71
C PHE A 143 -4.74 5.55 5.69
N GLU A 144 -4.58 5.22 4.41
CA GLU A 144 -5.21 5.90 3.26
C GLU A 144 -5.17 7.42 3.47
N TRP A 145 -3.95 7.96 3.54
CA TRP A 145 -3.72 9.30 4.06
C TRP A 145 -3.02 10.20 3.05
N SER A 146 -3.57 11.41 2.91
CA SER A 146 -2.97 12.51 2.15
C SER A 146 -2.73 13.70 3.07
N PRO A 147 -1.63 14.46 2.90
CA PRO A 147 -1.41 15.72 3.60
C PRO A 147 -2.40 16.82 3.18
N GLY A 148 -3.05 16.67 2.02
CA GLY A 148 -4.07 17.59 1.50
C GLY A 148 -4.45 17.23 0.07
N ARG A 149 -5.57 16.52 -0.12
CA ARG A 149 -6.07 16.19 -1.47
C ARG A 149 -6.51 17.45 -2.18
N HIS A 150 -6.15 17.55 -3.45
CA HIS A 150 -6.43 18.69 -4.32
C HIS A 150 -5.82 20.02 -3.86
N ASP A 151 -4.95 20.01 -2.85
CA ASP A 151 -4.23 21.19 -2.38
C ASP A 151 -2.98 21.42 -3.25
N ALA A 152 -2.87 22.63 -3.81
CA ALA A 152 -1.76 23.02 -4.67
C ALA A 152 -0.42 23.12 -3.93
N ARG A 153 -0.42 23.15 -2.58
CA ARG A 153 0.82 23.00 -1.80
C ARG A 153 1.46 21.63 -2.01
N TYR A 154 0.67 20.60 -2.28
CA TYR A 154 1.16 19.26 -2.58
C TYR A 154 1.06 18.97 -4.08
N THR A 155 0.60 17.78 -4.47
CA THR A 155 0.42 17.38 -5.88
C THR A 155 -0.79 18.06 -6.54
N GLY A 156 -1.71 18.65 -5.77
CA GLY A 156 -2.96 19.22 -6.31
C GLY A 156 -3.95 18.18 -6.82
N ASP A 157 -3.70 16.88 -6.61
CA ASP A 157 -4.57 15.77 -7.04
C ASP A 157 -5.08 14.94 -5.85
N GLY A 158 -5.71 13.80 -6.15
CA GLY A 158 -6.30 12.93 -5.13
C GLY A 158 -5.31 11.95 -4.48
N THR A 159 -4.01 12.06 -4.72
CA THR A 159 -3.00 11.07 -4.29
C THR A 159 -2.91 10.98 -2.76
N ALA A 160 -2.65 9.76 -2.28
CA ALA A 160 -2.50 9.42 -0.87
C ALA A 160 -1.62 8.18 -0.73
N PHE A 161 -0.96 8.03 0.41
CA PHE A 161 -0.29 6.80 0.76
C PHE A 161 -1.29 5.78 1.30
N ASP A 162 -1.09 4.50 0.98
CA ASP A 162 -1.80 3.40 1.65
C ASP A 162 -1.61 3.46 3.17
N VAL A 163 -0.38 3.76 3.63
CA VAL A 163 -0.10 4.14 5.01
C VAL A 163 1.04 5.15 5.09
N ALA A 164 0.90 6.13 5.97
CA ALA A 164 1.94 7.08 6.34
C ALA A 164 2.34 6.88 7.80
N LEU A 165 3.65 6.72 8.03
CA LEU A 165 4.25 6.59 9.35
C LEU A 165 4.98 7.89 9.68
N PHE A 166 4.65 8.48 10.83
CA PHE A 166 5.24 9.73 11.29
C PHE A 166 6.11 9.48 12.50
N PHE A 167 7.24 10.18 12.54
CA PHE A 167 8.21 10.12 13.63
C PHE A 167 8.65 11.54 14.02
N GLY A 168 9.01 11.68 15.29
CA GLY A 168 9.42 12.95 15.89
C GLY A 168 8.26 13.79 16.42
N GLU A 169 8.56 14.65 17.38
CA GLU A 169 7.58 15.49 18.04
C GLU A 169 7.03 16.60 17.13
N PRO A 170 5.76 17.00 17.28
CA PRO A 170 5.24 18.23 16.68
C PRO A 170 6.11 19.44 17.05
N GLY A 171 6.65 20.13 16.04
CA GLY A 171 7.52 21.29 16.25
C GLY A 171 8.95 20.95 16.71
N GLY A 172 9.28 19.66 16.81
CA GLY A 172 10.64 19.20 17.06
C GLY A 172 11.60 19.47 15.89
N ALA A 173 12.90 19.43 16.19
CA ALA A 173 13.96 19.75 15.24
C ALA A 173 14.09 18.73 14.08
N SER A 174 13.62 17.49 14.27
CA SER A 174 13.55 16.47 13.22
C SER A 174 12.19 15.81 13.19
N ARG A 175 11.65 15.65 11.97
CA ARG A 175 10.32 15.11 11.69
C ARG A 175 10.39 14.28 10.43
N THR A 176 10.29 12.97 10.60
CA THR A 176 10.45 11.99 9.52
C THR A 176 9.09 11.44 9.10
N VAL A 177 8.89 11.28 7.79
CA VAL A 177 7.71 10.60 7.24
C VAL A 177 8.13 9.44 6.34
N ILE A 178 7.52 8.27 6.57
CA ILE A 178 7.62 7.13 5.65
C ILE A 178 6.26 6.96 5.00
N GLY A 179 6.15 7.33 3.73
CA GLY A 179 4.96 7.12 2.91
C GLY A 179 5.05 5.77 2.23
N ILE A 180 4.04 4.93 2.37
CA ILE A 180 4.09 3.54 1.91
C ILE A 180 2.94 3.28 0.95
N GLU A 181 3.26 2.65 -0.18
CA GLU A 181 2.29 2.07 -1.12
C GLU A 181 2.46 0.55 -1.13
N THR A 182 1.36 -0.18 -1.04
CA THR A 182 1.37 -1.64 -1.07
C THR A 182 0.77 -2.18 -2.36
N LYS A 183 1.45 -3.14 -2.98
CA LYS A 183 0.95 -3.89 -4.13
C LYS A 183 0.96 -5.36 -3.78
N TYR A 184 -0.16 -6.05 -4.01
CA TYR A 184 -0.28 -7.45 -3.70
C TYR A 184 -0.41 -8.28 -4.97
N HIS A 185 -1.64 -8.38 -5.49
CA HIS A 185 -1.99 -9.23 -6.64
C HIS A 185 -2.04 -8.44 -7.95
N GLU A 186 -1.97 -7.12 -7.87
CA GLU A 186 -1.97 -6.21 -9.00
C GLU A 186 -0.65 -6.36 -9.77
N HIS A 187 -0.69 -6.17 -11.08
CA HIS A 187 0.51 -5.97 -11.89
C HIS A 187 0.51 -4.52 -12.40
N ALA A 188 1.69 -4.01 -12.69
CA ALA A 188 1.86 -2.66 -13.19
C ALA A 188 1.21 -2.50 -14.57
N VAL A 189 0.49 -1.40 -14.76
CA VAL A 189 -0.19 -1.06 -16.02
C VAL A 189 0.19 0.34 -16.44
N THR A 190 0.29 0.55 -17.75
CA THR A 190 0.59 1.86 -18.33
C THR A 190 -0.49 2.88 -17.96
N GLU A 191 -0.07 4.04 -17.46
CA GLU A 191 -0.97 5.17 -17.21
C GLU A 191 -0.91 6.18 -18.35
N SER A 192 -2.04 6.80 -18.67
CA SER A 192 -2.06 7.95 -19.59
C SER A 192 -1.26 9.10 -19.03
N GLU A 193 -0.63 9.90 -19.89
CA GLU A 193 0.10 11.09 -19.45
C GLU A 193 -0.81 12.05 -18.67
N PRO A 194 -0.28 12.76 -17.65
CA PRO A 194 -1.04 13.79 -16.95
C PRO A 194 -1.48 14.88 -17.93
N ASN A 195 -2.62 15.49 -17.67
CA ASN A 195 -3.06 16.64 -18.46
C ASN A 195 -1.97 17.74 -18.45
N ALA A 196 -1.50 18.10 -19.65
CA ALA A 196 -0.38 19.03 -19.83
C ALA A 196 -0.66 20.44 -19.30
N VAL A 197 -1.93 20.83 -19.17
CA VAL A 197 -2.34 22.18 -18.72
C VAL A 197 -2.68 22.20 -17.24
N THR A 198 -3.39 21.19 -16.74
CA THR A 198 -3.98 21.23 -15.38
C THR A 198 -3.23 20.41 -14.34
N ARG A 199 -2.36 19.47 -14.75
CA ARG A 199 -1.67 18.55 -13.83
C ARG A 199 -0.16 18.63 -13.96
N LEU A 200 0.34 18.47 -15.18
CA LEU A 200 1.77 18.37 -15.44
C LEU A 200 2.61 19.56 -14.95
N PRO A 201 2.13 20.83 -14.97
CA PRO A 201 2.91 21.95 -14.47
C PRO A 201 3.28 21.79 -12.99
N ARG A 202 2.32 21.39 -12.14
CA ARG A 202 2.59 21.21 -10.70
C ARG A 202 3.50 20.02 -10.44
N TYR A 203 3.29 18.90 -11.14
CA TYR A 203 4.16 17.73 -11.02
C TYR A 203 5.60 18.03 -11.45
N THR A 204 5.75 18.78 -12.54
CA THR A 204 7.05 19.28 -13.02
C THR A 204 7.72 20.13 -11.95
N GLU A 205 7.02 21.10 -11.37
CA GLU A 205 7.59 21.97 -10.34
C GLU A 205 8.17 21.17 -9.16
N ILE A 206 7.40 20.21 -8.62
CA ILE A 206 7.83 19.35 -7.52
C ILE A 206 9.03 18.50 -7.92
N ALA A 207 8.98 17.88 -9.10
CA ALA A 207 10.04 17.02 -9.62
C ALA A 207 11.36 17.79 -9.80
N GLU A 208 11.33 18.93 -10.48
CA GLU A 208 12.53 19.72 -10.75
C GLU A 208 13.09 20.35 -9.47
N LYS A 209 12.25 20.87 -8.55
CA LYS A 209 12.70 21.42 -7.26
C LYS A 209 13.33 20.35 -6.37
N SER A 210 12.88 19.10 -6.46
CA SER A 210 13.42 18.00 -5.66
C SER A 210 14.83 17.56 -6.07
N GLN A 211 15.18 17.75 -7.35
CA GLN A 211 16.40 17.20 -7.96
C GLN A 211 16.53 15.66 -7.83
N ALA A 212 15.45 14.95 -7.48
CA ALA A 212 15.47 13.51 -7.26
C ALA A 212 15.53 12.70 -8.57
N PHE A 213 15.23 13.32 -9.71
CA PHE A 213 15.04 12.65 -10.99
C PHE A 213 16.14 12.99 -11.99
N LYS A 214 16.51 12.02 -12.84
CA LYS A 214 17.43 12.25 -13.96
C LYS A 214 16.88 13.29 -14.95
N PRO A 215 17.73 14.04 -15.68
CA PRO A 215 17.26 15.09 -16.59
C PRO A 215 16.26 14.64 -17.67
N ASP A 216 16.27 13.37 -18.06
CA ASP A 216 15.38 12.78 -19.07
C ASP A 216 14.16 12.06 -18.46
N TRP A 217 13.84 12.28 -17.18
CA TRP A 217 12.77 11.59 -16.46
C TRP A 217 11.42 11.62 -17.16
N ARG A 218 11.06 12.73 -17.82
CA ARG A 218 9.78 12.86 -18.54
C ARG A 218 9.61 11.76 -19.57
N LYS A 219 10.65 11.49 -20.35
CA LYS A 219 10.66 10.43 -21.38
C LYS A 219 10.62 9.03 -20.76
N ARG A 220 11.19 8.86 -19.57
CA ARG A 220 11.25 7.57 -18.87
C ARG A 220 9.92 7.22 -18.20
N ILE A 221 9.21 8.22 -17.67
CA ILE A 221 8.10 8.02 -16.73
C ILE A 221 6.74 8.31 -17.36
N LEU A 222 6.59 9.43 -18.06
CA LEU A 222 5.26 9.87 -18.52
C LEU A 222 4.74 8.90 -19.58
N GLY A 223 3.46 8.52 -19.47
CA GLY A 223 2.85 7.58 -20.41
C GLY A 223 3.31 6.14 -20.22
N THR A 224 3.97 5.82 -19.10
CA THR A 224 4.41 4.47 -18.74
C THR A 224 3.75 4.03 -17.43
N GLU A 225 3.95 2.77 -17.06
CA GLU A 225 3.54 2.23 -15.76
C GLU A 225 4.34 2.78 -14.57
N LEU A 226 5.49 3.42 -14.81
CA LEU A 226 6.28 4.07 -13.75
C LEU A 226 5.54 5.26 -13.12
N GLN A 227 4.56 5.82 -13.84
CA GLN A 227 3.85 7.03 -13.46
C GLN A 227 3.10 6.89 -12.12
N GLN A 228 2.57 5.71 -11.82
CA GLN A 228 1.87 5.46 -10.56
C GLN A 228 2.80 5.71 -9.36
N VAL A 229 3.96 5.05 -9.38
CA VAL A 229 4.99 5.16 -8.33
C VAL A 229 5.56 6.58 -8.30
N TRP A 230 5.71 7.20 -9.47
CA TRP A 230 6.11 8.60 -9.57
C TRP A 230 5.15 9.55 -8.86
N ARG A 231 3.83 9.39 -9.02
CA ARG A 231 2.84 10.29 -8.40
C ARG A 231 2.86 10.23 -6.88
N ASP A 232 2.99 9.04 -6.30
CA ASP A 232 3.12 8.87 -4.84
C ASP A 232 4.45 9.44 -4.34
N HIS A 233 5.54 9.23 -5.07
CA HIS A 233 6.83 9.82 -4.73
C HIS A 233 6.78 11.36 -4.78
N LEU A 234 6.11 11.95 -5.77
CA LEU A 234 5.88 13.40 -5.81
C LEU A 234 5.10 13.90 -4.60
N LEU A 235 4.15 13.12 -4.07
CA LEU A 235 3.45 13.51 -2.85
C LEU A 235 4.40 13.64 -1.67
N LEU A 236 5.31 12.68 -1.50
CA LEU A 236 6.36 12.77 -0.48
C LEU A 236 7.24 13.99 -0.70
N LEU A 237 7.77 14.17 -1.91
CA LEU A 237 8.68 15.27 -2.23
C LEU A 237 8.02 16.62 -1.99
N ALA A 238 6.73 16.76 -2.30
CA ALA A 238 5.98 17.97 -2.00
C ALA A 238 5.85 18.21 -0.49
N MET A 239 5.70 17.17 0.33
CA MET A 239 5.72 17.29 1.80
C MET A 239 7.08 17.74 2.34
N LEU A 240 8.19 17.29 1.73
CA LEU A 240 9.53 17.75 2.10
C LEU A 240 9.79 19.21 1.68
N GLN A 241 9.09 19.68 0.65
CA GLN A 241 9.19 21.05 0.13
C GLN A 241 8.23 22.04 0.78
N ASP A 242 7.32 21.58 1.66
CA ASP A 242 6.33 22.42 2.33
C ASP A 242 6.96 23.26 3.44
N GLU A 243 6.89 24.59 3.30
CA GLU A 243 7.50 25.53 4.24
C GLU A 243 6.65 25.74 5.50
N GLU A 244 5.34 25.48 5.44
CA GLU A 244 4.43 25.66 6.57
C GLU A 244 4.49 24.49 7.57
N ARG A 245 4.68 23.26 7.08
CA ARG A 245 4.68 22.04 7.90
C ARG A 245 5.86 21.13 7.51
N PRO A 246 7.09 21.65 7.50
CA PRO A 246 8.24 20.94 6.96
C PRO A 246 8.44 19.59 7.64
N ARG A 247 8.79 18.62 6.82
CA ARG A 247 9.39 17.36 7.22
C ARG A 247 10.88 17.46 6.90
N THR A 248 11.72 17.07 7.85
CA THR A 248 13.18 17.16 7.66
C THR A 248 13.69 16.02 6.80
N LEU A 249 13.05 14.85 6.90
CA LEU A 249 13.42 13.64 6.18
C LEU A 249 12.15 12.90 5.74
N GLY A 250 12.28 12.12 4.68
CA GLY A 250 11.25 11.16 4.35
C GLY A 250 11.62 10.22 3.23
N THR A 251 10.92 9.08 3.20
CA THR A 251 11.13 8.03 2.20
C THR A 251 9.80 7.50 1.74
N TYR A 252 9.67 7.31 0.42
CA TYR A 252 8.53 6.68 -0.20
C TYR A 252 8.90 5.23 -0.44
N VAL A 253 8.10 4.31 0.11
CA VAL A 253 8.40 2.89 0.12
C VAL A 253 7.34 2.14 -0.68
N LEU A 254 7.76 1.53 -1.77
CA LEU A 254 6.93 0.58 -2.51
C LEU A 254 7.10 -0.83 -1.93
N VAL A 255 6.01 -1.43 -1.49
CA VAL A 255 6.00 -2.75 -0.85
C VAL A 255 5.26 -3.76 -1.71
N TYR A 256 5.86 -4.91 -1.99
CA TYR A 256 5.24 -6.00 -2.74
C TYR A 256 5.76 -7.38 -2.33
N PRO A 257 5.02 -8.48 -2.54
CA PRO A 257 5.55 -9.84 -2.35
C PRO A 257 6.69 -10.14 -3.33
N GLU A 258 7.68 -10.95 -2.94
CA GLU A 258 8.73 -11.44 -3.84
C GLU A 258 8.18 -12.05 -5.14
N GLY A 259 7.06 -12.77 -5.04
CA GLY A 259 6.39 -13.37 -6.20
C GLY A 259 5.73 -12.37 -7.16
N ASN A 260 5.61 -11.08 -6.79
CA ASN A 260 5.10 -10.04 -7.67
C ASN A 260 6.21 -9.49 -8.58
N THR A 261 6.55 -10.29 -9.59
CA THR A 261 7.67 -9.97 -10.52
C THR A 261 7.41 -8.71 -11.36
N SER A 262 6.14 -8.34 -11.55
CA SER A 262 5.77 -7.10 -12.24
C SER A 262 6.22 -5.86 -11.48
N PHE A 263 5.92 -5.77 -10.18
CA PHE A 263 6.36 -4.64 -9.37
C PHE A 263 7.84 -4.69 -9.02
N ALA A 264 8.45 -5.88 -8.94
CA ALA A 264 9.89 -6.02 -8.83
C ALA A 264 10.61 -5.34 -10.00
N ARG A 265 10.26 -5.70 -11.26
CA ARG A 265 10.87 -5.08 -12.45
C ARG A 265 10.53 -3.60 -12.60
N LEU A 266 9.32 -3.19 -12.20
CA LEU A 266 8.94 -1.77 -12.19
C LEU A 266 9.81 -0.98 -11.23
N ALA A 267 10.05 -1.49 -10.02
CA ALA A 267 10.81 -0.80 -8.99
C ALA A 267 12.26 -0.56 -9.42
N GLU A 268 12.92 -1.56 -10.00
CA GLU A 268 14.28 -1.42 -10.56
C GLU A 268 14.32 -0.35 -11.66
N ARG A 269 13.36 -0.38 -12.59
CA ARG A 269 13.28 0.64 -13.65
C ARG A 269 12.96 2.04 -13.12
N TYR A 270 12.22 2.13 -12.02
CA TYR A 270 11.94 3.39 -11.37
C TYR A 270 13.20 3.93 -10.68
N MET A 271 13.96 3.09 -9.97
CA MET A 271 15.28 3.43 -9.44
C MET A 271 16.21 3.96 -10.53
N ASP A 272 16.21 3.34 -11.71
CA ASP A 272 16.99 3.79 -12.87
C ASP A 272 16.58 5.18 -13.41
N ALA A 273 15.40 5.70 -13.04
CA ALA A 273 14.94 7.04 -13.41
C ALA A 273 15.33 8.11 -12.37
N LEU A 274 15.84 7.71 -11.20
CA LEU A 274 16.23 8.61 -10.12
C LEU A 274 17.70 9.02 -10.22
N GLU A 275 17.98 10.28 -9.90
CA GLU A 275 19.33 10.81 -9.69
C GLU A 275 19.71 10.66 -8.21
N ASP A 276 18.79 11.03 -7.30
CA ASP A 276 18.89 10.76 -5.87
C ASP A 276 17.88 9.68 -5.46
N THR A 277 18.38 8.64 -4.80
CA THR A 277 17.58 7.49 -4.35
C THR A 277 17.25 7.58 -2.86
N SER A 278 17.70 8.60 -2.14
CA SER A 278 17.51 8.74 -0.69
C SER A 278 16.04 8.79 -0.26
N THR A 279 15.16 9.28 -1.14
CA THR A 279 13.72 9.46 -0.88
C THR A 279 12.86 8.33 -1.44
N PHE A 280 13.42 7.32 -2.10
CA PHE A 280 12.67 6.18 -2.61
C PHE A 280 13.32 4.85 -2.23
N ARG A 281 12.49 3.90 -1.81
CA ARG A 281 12.91 2.52 -1.58
C ARG A 281 11.82 1.58 -2.07
N HIS A 282 12.22 0.38 -2.47
CA HIS A 282 11.30 -0.75 -2.57
C HIS A 282 11.76 -1.89 -1.66
N VAL A 283 10.81 -2.62 -1.11
CA VAL A 283 11.06 -3.75 -0.21
C VAL A 283 10.03 -4.84 -0.43
N THR A 284 10.43 -6.08 -0.13
CA THR A 284 9.51 -7.21 -0.20
C THR A 284 8.74 -7.39 1.10
N LEU A 285 7.54 -7.98 1.05
CA LEU A 285 6.79 -8.32 2.26
C LEU A 285 7.59 -9.27 3.16
N GLU A 286 8.26 -10.23 2.53
CA GLU A 286 9.15 -11.20 3.16
C GLU A 286 10.24 -10.48 3.97
N SER A 287 10.99 -9.57 3.33
CA SER A 287 12.05 -8.81 3.99
C SER A 287 11.55 -7.92 5.14
N LEU A 288 10.36 -7.33 5.00
CA LEU A 288 9.75 -6.53 6.07
C LEU A 288 9.44 -7.38 7.32
N LEU A 289 8.91 -8.58 7.11
CA LEU A 289 8.47 -9.44 8.21
C LEU A 289 9.65 -10.12 8.92
N ASP A 290 10.79 -10.30 8.24
CA ASP A 290 11.99 -10.89 8.85
C ASP A 290 12.62 -10.01 9.94
N ALA A 291 12.21 -8.74 10.03
CA ALA A 291 12.59 -7.86 11.13
C ALA A 291 11.81 -8.14 12.43
N HIS A 292 10.67 -8.85 12.38
CA HIS A 292 9.85 -9.19 13.55
C HIS A 292 9.39 -7.99 14.41
N VAL A 293 9.21 -6.82 13.78
CA VAL A 293 8.85 -5.56 14.47
C VAL A 293 7.43 -5.09 14.18
N LEU A 294 6.79 -5.56 13.10
CA LEU A 294 5.48 -5.06 12.67
C LEU A 294 4.31 -5.66 13.46
N HIS A 295 4.47 -6.89 13.97
CA HIS A 295 3.37 -7.68 14.55
C HIS A 295 3.72 -8.30 15.90
N ALA A 296 2.69 -8.67 16.65
CA ALA A 296 2.79 -9.75 17.61
C ALA A 296 3.00 -11.08 16.87
N ARG A 297 3.73 -12.01 17.50
CA ARG A 297 4.16 -13.27 16.87
C ARG A 297 3.04 -14.06 16.18
N ASP A 298 1.89 -14.20 16.84
CA ASP A 298 0.74 -14.94 16.30
C ASP A 298 0.07 -14.22 15.12
N THR A 299 0.06 -12.88 15.12
CA THR A 299 -0.44 -12.09 14.00
C THR A 299 0.52 -12.17 12.83
N GLU A 300 1.84 -12.15 13.07
CA GLU A 300 2.85 -12.34 12.03
C GLU A 300 2.68 -13.69 11.34
N GLN A 301 2.55 -14.79 12.11
CA GLN A 301 2.34 -16.12 11.56
C GLN A 301 1.08 -16.17 10.70
N ARG A 302 -0.04 -15.61 11.18
CA ARG A 302 -1.29 -15.53 10.42
C ARG A 302 -1.14 -14.69 9.14
N PHE A 303 -0.34 -13.63 9.17
CA PHE A 303 -0.06 -12.82 7.98
C PHE A 303 0.74 -13.64 6.96
N ARG A 304 1.84 -14.28 7.38
CA ARG A 304 2.66 -15.14 6.52
C ARG A 304 1.82 -16.28 5.93
N ASP A 305 1.02 -16.96 6.76
CA ASP A 305 0.12 -18.04 6.35
C ASP A 305 -0.95 -17.60 5.35
N ARG A 306 -1.36 -16.34 5.38
CA ARG A 306 -2.36 -15.83 4.45
C ARG A 306 -1.77 -15.26 3.17
N TYR A 307 -0.67 -14.52 3.24
CA TYR A 307 -0.21 -13.68 2.14
C TYR A 307 1.03 -14.21 1.40
N LEU A 308 1.88 -15.07 1.98
CA LEU A 308 3.21 -15.43 1.44
C LEU A 308 3.41 -16.91 1.15
N PHE A 309 3.77 -17.29 -0.08
CA PHE A 309 4.03 -18.67 -0.57
C PHE A 309 5.27 -18.73 -1.45
#